data_AF-A0A933EQN4-F1
#
_entry.id   AF-A0A933EQN4-F1
#
_cell.length_a   1.000
_cell.length_b   1.000
_cell.length_c   1.000
_cell.angle_alpha   90.00
_cell.angle_beta   90.00
_cell.angle_gamma   90.00
#
_symmetry.space_group_name_H-M   'P 1'
#
loop_
_entity.id
_entity.type
_entity.pdbx_description
1 polymer ?
#
loop_
_entity_poly.entity_id
_entity_poly.type
_entity_poly.pdbx_seq_one_letter_code
_entity_poly.pdbx_strand_id
1 'polypeptide(L)' 'MIAHYLHRKYGGAVRVEYHDLARPEVREQHAGVWSEIQSRRMPMPVVAVDGEFATSGRIDYWDVDLAVDRKLREQSKAAT' A
#
# COMPACT_ATOMS: atom_id res chain seq x y z
N MET A 1 -3.61 -13.86 6.47
CA MET A 1 -3.02 -12.85 5.57
C MET A 1 -3.91 -11.63 5.52
N ILE A 2 -3.31 -10.43 5.48
CA ILE A 2 -4.02 -9.16 5.49
C ILE A 2 -5.00 -8.97 4.32
N ALA A 3 -4.68 -9.52 3.15
CA ALA A 3 -5.55 -9.49 1.97
C ALA A 3 -6.93 -10.11 2.24
N HIS A 4 -7.01 -11.23 2.98
CA HIS A 4 -8.30 -11.84 3.33
C HIS A 4 -9.11 -10.97 4.28
N TYR A 5 -8.46 -10.30 5.24
CA TYR A 5 -9.14 -9.38 6.16
C TYR A 5 -9.72 -8.19 5.40
N LEU A 6 -8.91 -7.54 4.57
CA LEU A 6 -9.33 -6.39 3.77
C LEU A 6 -10.45 -6.76 2.81
N HIS A 7 -10.39 -7.92 2.17
CA HIS A 7 -11.45 -8.40 1.31
C HIS A 7 -12.76 -8.66 2.08
N ARG A 8 -12.72 -9.20 3.30
CA ARG A 8 -13.92 -9.39 4.12
C ARG A 8 -14.56 -8.06 4.55
N LYS A 9 -13.75 -7.04 4.84
CA LYS A 9 -14.23 -5.75 5.32
C LYS A 9 -14.69 -4.82 4.19
N TYR A 10 -13.92 -4.74 3.12
CA TYR A 10 -14.11 -3.79 2.02
C TYR A 10 -14.62 -4.44 0.71
N GLY A 11 -14.76 -5.76 0.68
CA GLY A 11 -15.27 -6.48 -0.50
C GLY A 11 -14.40 -6.27 -1.72
N GLY A 12 -15.03 -5.86 -2.83
CA GLY A 12 -14.36 -5.56 -4.10
C GLY A 12 -13.78 -4.14 -4.19
N ALA A 13 -13.93 -3.30 -3.17
CA ALA A 13 -13.42 -1.92 -3.19
C ALA A 13 -11.89 -1.84 -3.03
N VAL A 14 -11.24 -2.94 -2.62
CA VAL A 14 -9.80 -2.99 -2.34
C VAL A 14 -9.18 -4.18 -3.07
N ARG A 15 -8.08 -3.94 -3.78
CA ARG A 15 -7.21 -4.96 -4.36
C ARG A 15 -5.84 -4.88 -3.71
N VAL A 16 -5.30 -6.03 -3.31
CA VAL A 16 -4.00 -6.12 -2.64
C VAL A 16 -3.03 -6.85 -3.57
N GLU A 17 -1.90 -6.22 -3.84
CA GLU A 17 -0.83 -6.79 -4.66
C GLU A 17 0.47 -6.86 -3.86
N TYR A 18 1.25 -7.91 -4.09
CA TYR A 18 2.59 -8.05 -3.54
C TYR A 18 3.61 -7.88 -4.65
N HIS A 19 4.54 -6.95 -4.46
CA HIS A 19 5.61 -6.66 -5.39
C HIS A 19 6.96 -6.98 -4.73
N ASP A 20 7.68 -7.97 -5.28
CA ASP A 20 9.02 -8.30 -4.83
C ASP A 20 10.05 -7.36 -5.47
N LEU A 21 10.44 -6.34 -4.71
CA LEU A 21 11.47 -5.38 -5.13
C LEU A 21 12.89 -5.98 -5.12
N ALA A 22 13.11 -7.25 -4.81
CA ALA A 22 14.38 -7.91 -5.10
C ALA A 22 14.58 -8.10 -6.62
N ARG A 23 13.48 -8.19 -7.38
CA ARG A 23 13.47 -8.42 -8.83
C ARG A 23 13.67 -7.10 -9.61
N PRO A 24 14.69 -7.00 -10.49
CA PRO A 24 14.97 -5.78 -11.25
C PRO A 24 13.78 -5.26 -12.06
N GLU A 25 13.06 -6.17 -12.73
CA GLU A 25 11.91 -5.84 -13.58
C GLU A 25 10.74 -5.23 -12.78
N VAL A 26 10.56 -5.65 -11.53
CA VAL A 26 9.54 -5.07 -10.64
C VAL A 26 9.97 -3.70 -10.15
N ARG A 27 11.27 -3.48 -9.89
CA ARG A 27 11.79 -2.14 -9.55
C ARG A 27 11.59 -1.16 -10.70
N GLU A 28 11.83 -1.58 -11.94
CA GLU A 28 11.62 -0.74 -13.11
C GLU A 28 10.15 -0.38 -13.29
N GLN A 29 9.25 -1.35 -13.16
CA GLN A 29 7.80 -1.12 -13.22
C GLN A 29 7.30 -0.14 -12.14
N HIS A 30 7.92 -0.16 -10.96
CA HIS A 30 7.55 0.66 -9.81
C HIS A 30 8.64 1.67 -9.43
N ALA A 31 9.37 2.21 -10.40
CA ALA A 31 10.56 3.03 -10.18
C ALA A 31 10.31 4.27 -9.29
N GLY A 32 9.12 4.87 -9.37
CA GLY A 32 8.73 5.99 -8.52
C GLY A 32 8.69 5.62 -7.04
N VAL A 33 7.96 4.55 -6.70
CA VAL A 33 7.88 4.01 -5.33
C VAL A 33 9.26 3.57 -4.85
N TRP A 34 10.03 2.88 -5.70
CA TRP A 34 11.38 2.45 -5.35
C TRP A 34 12.32 3.61 -5.03
N SER A 35 12.28 4.68 -5.84
CA SER A 35 13.07 5.89 -5.60
C SER A 35 12.71 6.56 -4.28
N GLU A 36 11.42 6.58 -3.93
CA GLU A 36 10.95 7.13 -2.65
C GLU A 36 11.44 6.30 -1.46
N ILE A 37 11.35 4.96 -1.54
CA ILE A 37 11.86 4.03 -0.53
C ILE A 37 13.35 4.26 -0.28
N GLN A 38 14.14 4.37 -1.34
CA GLN A 38 15.59 4.60 -1.23
C GLN A 38 15.92 5.97 -0.65
N SER A 39 15.28 7.04 -1.15
CA SER A 39 15.56 8.42 -0.71
C SER A 39 15.27 8.62 0.78
N ARG A 40 14.24 7.97 1.31
CA ARG A 40 13.83 8.05 2.71
C ARG A 40 14.38 6.94 3.58
N ARG A 41 15.21 6.04 3.03
CA ARG A 41 15.79 4.87 3.71
C ARG A 41 14.73 4.04 4.45
N MET A 42 13.57 3.83 3.82
CA MET A 42 12.46 3.13 4.46
C MET A 42 12.80 1.64 4.67
N PRO A 43 12.53 1.09 5.85
CA PRO A 43 12.67 -0.35 6.06
C PRO A 43 11.58 -1.12 5.32
N MET A 44 11.94 -2.27 4.74
CA MET A 44 10.96 -3.18 4.15
C MET A 44 10.24 -4.01 5.23
N PRO A 45 9.01 -4.51 4.98
CA PRO A 45 8.16 -4.21 3.83
C PRO A 45 7.64 -2.77 3.82
N VAL A 46 7.22 -2.29 2.65
CA VAL A 46 6.57 -0.98 2.46
C VAL A 46 5.18 -1.21 1.92
N VAL A 47 4.20 -0.49 2.46
CA VAL A 47 2.81 -0.47 1.98
C VAL A 47 2.54 0.89 1.36
N ALA A 48 2.00 0.84 0.15
CA ALA A 48 1.43 1.98 -0.55
C ALA A 48 -0.04 1.69 -0.86
N VAL A 49 -0.88 2.73 -0.85
CA VAL A 49 -2.29 2.67 -1.25
C VAL A 49 -2.47 3.63 -2.41
N ASP A 50 -2.93 3.12 -3.56
CA ASP A 50 -3.06 3.88 -4.81
C ASP A 50 -1.76 4.61 -5.22
N GLY A 51 -0.61 3.98 -4.99
CA GLY A 51 0.71 4.52 -5.32
C GLY A 51 1.27 5.51 -4.28
N GLU A 52 0.50 5.87 -3.26
CA GLU A 52 0.94 6.75 -2.18
C GLU A 52 1.45 5.96 -0.97
N PHE A 53 2.59 6.36 -0.42
CA PHE A 53 3.17 5.75 0.76
C PHE A 53 2.23 5.79 1.98
N ALA A 54 2.05 4.65 2.65
CA ALA A 54 1.24 4.52 3.85
C ALA A 54 2.07 4.18 5.10
N THR A 55 2.84 3.08 5.06
CA THR A 55 3.66 2.62 6.20
C THR A 55 4.83 1.74 5.77
N SER A 56 5.82 1.53 6.64
CA SER A 56 7.04 0.76 6.36
C SER A 56 7.59 0.03 7.59
N GLY A 57 8.29 -1.09 7.37
CA GLY A 57 9.01 -1.84 8.38
C GLY A 57 8.10 -2.80 9.15
N ARG A 58 7.93 -2.57 10.46
CA ARG A 58 7.02 -3.39 11.26
C ARG A 58 5.59 -2.97 10.95
N ILE A 59 4.90 -3.77 10.14
CA ILE A 59 3.53 -3.49 9.69
C ILE A 59 2.55 -4.31 10.51
N ASP A 60 1.66 -3.64 11.24
CA ASP A 60 0.49 -4.25 11.87
C ASP A 60 -0.71 -4.20 10.91
N TYR A 61 -1.68 -5.11 11.09
CA TYR A 61 -2.88 -5.13 10.27
C TYR A 61 -3.72 -3.86 10.47
N TRP A 62 -3.70 -3.29 11.67
CA TRP A 62 -4.40 -2.06 11.98
C TRP A 62 -3.88 -0.86 11.17
N ASP A 63 -2.57 -0.78 10.95
CA ASP A 63 -1.97 0.35 10.23
C ASP A 63 -2.43 0.38 8.77
N VAL A 64 -2.48 -0.79 8.14
CA VAL A 64 -2.96 -0.92 6.76
C VAL A 64 -4.47 -0.71 6.68
N ASP A 65 -5.23 -1.22 7.65
CA ASP A 65 -6.68 -1.00 7.72
C ASP A 65 -7.03 0.49 7.81
N LEU A 66 -6.34 1.23 8.68
CA LEU A 66 -6.50 2.68 8.82
C LEU A 66 -6.10 3.43 7.54
N ALA A 67 -5.02 3.02 6.88
CA ALA A 67 -4.59 3.64 5.63
C ALA A 67 -5.61 3.46 4.51
N VAL A 68 -6.15 2.25 4.37
CA VAL A 68 -7.21 1.92 3.39
C VAL A 68 -8.49 2.70 3.71
N ASP A 69 -8.93 2.69 4.98
CA ASP A 69 -10.14 3.40 5.42
C ASP A 69 -10.06 4.90 5.13
N ARG A 70 -8.92 5.51 5.42
CA ARG A 70 -8.65 6.92 5.14
C ARG A 70 -8.79 7.20 3.64
N LYS A 71 -8.16 6.40 2.79
CA LYS A 71 -8.16 6.61 1.34
C LYS A 71 -9.57 6.48 0.73
N LEU A 72 -10.33 5.47 1.15
CA LEU A 72 -11.71 5.27 0.69
C LEU A 72 -12.62 6.44 1.10
N ARG A 73 -12.44 7.01 2.29
CA ARG A 73 -13.19 8.20 2.74
C ARG A 73 -12.84 9.45 1.93
N GLU A 74 -11.56 9.63 1.57
CA GLU A 74 -11.12 10.75 0.73
C GLU A 74 -11.75 10.66 -0.68
N GLN A 75 -11.75 9.48 -1.28
CA GLN A 75 -12.39 9.24 -2.58
C GLN A 75 -13.90 9.48 -2.55
N SER A 76 -14.57 9.05 -1.47
CA SER A 76 -16.02 9.26 -1.31
C SER A 76 -16.39 10.74 -1.20
N LYS A 77 -15.55 11.55 -0.54
CA LYS A 77 -15.74 13.01 -0.43
C LYS A 77 -15.47 13.75 -1.74
N ALA A 78 -14.51 13.29 -2.54
CA ALA A 78 -14.19 13.90 -3.83
C ALA A 78 -15.26 13.67 -4.91
N ALA A 79 -16.14 12.68 -4.70
CA ALA A 79 -17.22 12.34 -5.62
C ALA A 79 -18.56 13.07 -5.33
N THR A 80 -18.61 13.93 -4.31
CA THR A 80 -19.77 14.74 -3.91
C THR A 80 -19.54 16.21 -4.25
#